data_AF-A0A529WXE2-F1
#
_entry.id   AF-A0A529WXE2-F1
#
_cell.length_a   1.000
_cell.length_b   1.000
_cell.length_c   1.000
_cell.angle_alpha   90.00
_cell.angle_beta   90.00
_cell.angle_gamma   90.00
#
_symmetry.space_group_name_H-M   'P 1'
#
loop_
_entity.id
_entity.type
_entity.pdbx_description
1 polymer ?
#
loop_
_entity_poly.entity_id
_entity_poly.type
_entity_poly.pdbx_seq_one_letter_code
_entity_poly.pdbx_strand_id
1 'polypeptide(L)'
;MLNRRTLLAQTAGFAVAGLFAGKASAKSLPGIEMAAMRGSIDATEIGVQPGAVDDQSKAFARMLAEASDRDQPVFLPPGTYLVSNLKLPARVRLSGVPGATRIVYGGNGHLMMAEQAEHIELSGL
;
A
#
# COMPACT_ATOMS: atom_id res chain seq x y z
N MET A 1 17.71 30.06 53.43
CA MET A 1 17.90 30.78 52.15
C MET A 1 18.56 29.82 51.17
N LEU A 2 17.84 29.35 50.15
CA LEU A 2 18.36 28.35 49.21
C LEU A 2 19.41 28.97 48.28
N ASN A 3 20.58 28.32 48.19
CA ASN A 3 21.73 28.82 47.46
C ASN A 3 21.62 28.44 45.97
N ARG A 4 21.47 29.44 45.10
CA ARG A 4 21.19 29.28 43.66
C ARG A 4 22.31 28.53 42.92
N ARG A 5 23.53 28.57 43.49
CA ARG A 5 24.75 27.94 42.95
C ARG A 5 24.81 26.42 43.18
N THR A 6 24.17 25.89 44.21
CA THR A 6 24.14 24.45 44.45
C THR A 6 23.10 23.72 43.58
N LEU A 7 22.12 24.46 43.05
CA LEU A 7 21.07 23.89 42.20
C LEU A 7 21.55 23.62 40.76
N LEU A 8 22.42 24.47 40.19
CA LEU A 8 22.99 24.25 38.85
C LEU A 8 24.08 23.16 38.81
N ALA A 9 24.72 22.85 39.93
CA ALA A 9 25.75 21.80 39.99
C ALA A 9 25.14 20.38 39.96
N GLN A 10 23.85 20.23 40.29
CA GLN A 10 23.19 18.92 40.36
C GLN A 10 22.57 18.46 39.02
N THR A 11 22.45 19.32 38.01
CA THR A 11 21.84 18.96 36.71
C THR A 11 22.85 18.41 35.69
N ALA A 12 24.17 18.48 35.97
CA ALA A 12 25.20 17.96 35.07
C ALA A 12 25.33 16.41 35.07
N GLY A 13 24.65 15.71 35.97
CA GLY A 13 24.80 14.26 36.17
C GLY A 13 23.87 13.34 35.37
N PHE A 14 22.88 13.86 34.64
CA PHE A 14 21.85 13.03 33.97
C PHE A 14 22.09 12.77 32.47
N ALA A 15 23.24 13.13 31.91
CA ALA A 15 23.47 13.09 30.46
C ALA A 15 23.88 11.71 29.87
N VAL A 16 24.02 10.65 30.68
CA VAL A 16 24.63 9.38 30.19
C VAL A 16 23.62 8.23 29.97
N ALA A 17 22.35 8.38 30.37
CA ALA A 17 21.35 7.32 30.24
C ALA A 17 20.64 7.23 28.85
N GLY A 18 21.10 7.99 27.84
CA GLY A 18 20.48 8.00 26.49
C GLY A 18 21.21 7.16 25.44
N LEU A 19 22.42 6.67 25.71
CA LEU A 19 23.30 6.03 24.71
C LEU A 19 22.98 4.56 24.41
N PHE A 20 21.92 4.01 25.02
CA PHE A 20 21.45 2.63 24.77
C PHE A 20 20.00 2.56 24.31
N ALA A 21 19.49 3.60 23.64
CA ALA A 21 18.32 3.44 22.78
C ALA A 21 18.72 2.62 21.53
N GLY A 22 18.96 1.33 21.75
CA GLY A 22 19.09 0.34 20.69
C GLY A 22 17.90 0.52 19.75
N LYS A 23 18.19 0.58 18.45
CA LYS A 23 17.20 0.84 17.42
C LYS A 23 15.99 -0.07 17.66
N ALA A 24 14.86 0.53 18.02
CA ALA A 24 13.60 -0.18 18.07
C ALA A 24 13.30 -0.62 16.64
N SER A 25 13.72 -1.84 16.30
CA SER A 25 13.33 -2.48 15.07
C SER A 25 11.88 -2.86 15.26
N ALA A 26 10.98 -2.05 14.71
CA ALA A 26 9.59 -2.42 14.54
C ALA A 26 9.58 -3.67 13.63
N LYS A 27 9.53 -4.85 14.25
CA LYS A 27 9.32 -6.10 13.55
C LYS A 27 7.92 -6.02 12.96
N SER A 28 7.81 -5.94 11.64
CA SER A 28 6.53 -6.07 10.95
C SER A 28 5.89 -7.39 11.41
N LEU A 29 4.76 -7.31 12.11
CA LEU A 29 3.99 -8.49 12.45
C LEU A 29 3.45 -9.09 11.14
N PRO A 30 3.75 -10.37 10.83
CA PRO A 30 3.07 -11.06 9.75
C PRO A 30 1.56 -11.06 10.04
N GLY A 31 0.76 -10.51 9.13
CA GLY A 31 -0.71 -10.52 9.22
C GLY A 31 -1.39 -9.22 9.68
N ILE A 32 -0.65 -8.14 9.97
CA ILE A 32 -1.26 -6.79 10.02
C ILE A 32 -0.97 -6.10 8.69
N GLU A 33 -1.71 -6.52 7.66
CA GLU A 33 -1.72 -5.83 6.39
C GLU A 33 -2.76 -4.70 6.47
N MET A 34 -2.33 -3.47 6.20
CA MET A 34 -3.21 -2.29 6.18
C MET A 34 -4.44 -2.48 5.28
N ALA A 35 -4.33 -3.37 4.28
CA ALA A 35 -5.43 -3.80 3.42
C ALA A 35 -6.52 -4.57 4.20
N ALA A 36 -6.14 -5.58 4.97
CA ALA A 36 -7.07 -6.38 5.78
C ALA A 36 -7.80 -5.53 6.84
N MET A 37 -7.12 -4.53 7.43
CA MET A 37 -7.74 -3.62 8.40
C MET A 37 -8.78 -2.67 7.80
N ARG A 38 -8.78 -2.48 6.47
CA ARG A 38 -9.74 -1.64 5.76
C ARG A 38 -10.80 -2.44 5.01
N GLY A 39 -10.80 -3.77 5.16
CA GLY A 39 -11.70 -4.66 4.41
C GLY A 39 -11.43 -4.66 2.90
N SER A 40 -10.22 -4.28 2.48
CA SER A 40 -9.83 -4.32 1.08
C SER A 40 -9.14 -5.65 0.77
N ILE A 41 -9.38 -6.17 -0.43
CA ILE A 41 -8.65 -7.29 -1.00
C ILE A 41 -7.18 -6.87 -1.18
N ASP A 42 -6.24 -7.67 -0.68
CA ASP A 42 -4.83 -7.53 -1.03
C ASP A 42 -4.60 -8.18 -2.40
N ALA A 43 -4.09 -7.40 -3.36
CA ALA A 43 -3.84 -7.85 -4.73
C ALA A 43 -2.90 -9.07 -4.80
N THR A 44 -1.98 -9.20 -3.84
CA THR A 44 -1.02 -10.31 -3.79
C THR A 44 -1.67 -11.64 -3.45
N GLU A 45 -2.78 -11.66 -2.73
CA GLU A 45 -3.57 -12.87 -2.44
C GLU A 45 -4.18 -13.47 -3.72
N ILE A 46 -4.43 -12.64 -4.74
CA ILE A 46 -4.98 -13.04 -6.05
C ILE A 46 -3.85 -13.25 -7.09
N GLY A 47 -2.59 -13.17 -6.65
CA GLY A 47 -1.41 -13.43 -7.48
C GLY A 47 -0.99 -12.25 -8.36
N VAL A 48 -1.47 -11.04 -8.07
CA VAL A 48 -0.97 -9.81 -8.70
C VAL A 48 0.23 -9.33 -7.89
N GLN A 49 1.41 -9.33 -8.51
CA GLN A 49 2.68 -9.07 -7.84
C GLN A 49 3.31 -7.74 -8.31
N PRO A 50 3.76 -6.89 -7.38
CA PRO A 50 4.48 -5.67 -7.75
C PRO A 50 5.81 -6.00 -8.43
N GLY A 51 6.10 -5.36 -9.57
CA GLY A 51 7.38 -5.46 -10.26
C GLY A 51 7.61 -6.77 -11.02
N ALA A 52 6.57 -7.56 -11.27
CA ALA A 52 6.70 -8.73 -12.15
C ALA A 52 7.16 -8.29 -13.54
N VAL A 53 8.05 -9.08 -14.15
CA VAL A 53 8.58 -8.84 -15.49
C VAL A 53 7.54 -9.21 -16.57
N ASP A 54 6.71 -10.20 -16.28
CA ASP A 54 5.71 -10.73 -17.18
C ASP A 54 4.41 -9.92 -17.18
N ASP A 55 3.62 -10.06 -18.24
CA ASP A 55 2.26 -9.52 -18.33
C ASP A 55 1.36 -10.14 -17.26
N GLN A 56 0.72 -9.29 -16.46
CA GLN A 56 -0.14 -9.71 -15.36
C GLN A 56 -1.63 -9.53 -15.66
N SER A 57 -2.01 -9.28 -16.92
CA SER A 57 -3.37 -8.89 -17.31
C SER A 57 -4.42 -9.91 -16.85
N LYS A 58 -4.11 -11.21 -16.95
CA LYS A 58 -5.01 -12.28 -16.52
C LYS A 58 -5.21 -12.35 -15.01
N ALA A 59 -4.15 -12.11 -14.22
CA ALA A 59 -4.28 -12.07 -12.75
C ALA A 59 -5.03 -10.82 -12.32
N PHE A 60 -4.69 -9.67 -12.91
CA PHE A 60 -5.31 -8.38 -12.63
C PHE A 60 -6.81 -8.38 -12.97
N ALA A 61 -7.19 -8.94 -14.12
CA ALA A 61 -8.60 -9.06 -14.52
C ALA A 61 -9.42 -9.93 -13.55
N ARG A 62 -8.84 -11.03 -13.04
CA ARG A 62 -9.50 -11.87 -12.03
C ARG A 62 -9.69 -11.12 -10.71
N MET A 63 -8.67 -10.38 -10.27
CA MET A 63 -8.77 -9.52 -9.08
C MET A 63 -9.88 -8.47 -9.22
N LEU A 64 -9.99 -7.83 -10.38
CA LEU A 64 -11.06 -6.86 -10.66
C LEU A 64 -12.46 -7.49 -10.64
N ALA A 65 -12.61 -8.69 -11.20
CA ALA A 65 -13.86 -9.42 -11.17
C ALA A 65 -14.26 -9.76 -9.73
N GLU A 66 -13.35 -10.32 -8.94
CA GLU A 66 -13.60 -10.66 -7.54
C GLU A 66 -13.97 -9.43 -6.69
N ALA A 67 -13.27 -8.31 -6.90
CA ALA A 67 -13.55 -7.06 -6.23
C ALA A 67 -14.97 -6.53 -6.54
N SER A 68 -15.40 -6.66 -7.79
CA SER A 68 -16.74 -6.28 -8.25
C SER A 68 -17.83 -7.18 -7.67
N ASP A 69 -17.60 -8.50 -7.69
CA ASP A 69 -18.53 -9.50 -7.19
C ASP A 69 -18.75 -9.37 -5.67
N ARG A 70 -17.69 -9.03 -4.94
CA ARG A 70 -17.74 -8.82 -3.48
C ARG A 70 -18.08 -7.38 -3.08
N ASP A 71 -18.16 -6.45 -4.03
CA ASP A 71 -18.24 -5.01 -3.79
C ASP A 71 -17.16 -4.51 -2.80
N GLN A 72 -15.94 -5.02 -2.91
CA GLN A 72 -14.82 -4.70 -2.01
C GLN A 72 -13.76 -3.85 -2.71
N PRO A 73 -13.18 -2.86 -2.02
CA PRO A 73 -12.02 -2.14 -2.55
C PRO A 73 -10.80 -3.06 -2.64
N VAL A 74 -9.88 -2.72 -3.53
CA VAL A 74 -8.59 -3.41 -3.69
C VAL A 74 -7.48 -2.42 -3.34
N PHE A 75 -6.52 -2.88 -2.54
CA PHE A 75 -5.27 -2.17 -2.33
C PHE A 75 -4.16 -2.78 -3.19
N LEU A 76 -3.52 -1.93 -3.98
CA LEU A 76 -2.33 -2.26 -4.76
C LEU A 76 -1.09 -1.82 -3.95
N PRO A 77 -0.22 -2.76 -3.56
CA PRO A 77 1.07 -2.41 -2.98
C PRO A 77 1.92 -1.55 -3.94
N PRO A 78 2.88 -0.76 -3.41
CA PRO A 78 3.81 0.00 -4.25
C PRO A 78 4.58 -0.94 -5.17
N GLY A 79 4.67 -0.56 -6.45
CA GLY A 79 5.28 -1.39 -7.49
C GLY A 79 4.77 -1.03 -8.88
N THR A 80 5.36 -1.67 -9.88
CA THR A 80 4.94 -1.54 -11.28
C THR A 80 4.18 -2.78 -11.71
N TYR A 81 3.01 -2.60 -12.30
CA TYR A 81 2.13 -3.67 -12.78
C TYR A 81 1.97 -3.53 -14.29
N LEU A 82 2.60 -4.43 -15.04
CA LEU A 82 2.53 -4.47 -16.50
C LEU A 82 1.24 -5.19 -16.94
N VAL A 83 0.33 -4.47 -17.58
CA VAL A 83 -1.00 -4.99 -17.98
C VAL A 83 -1.48 -4.36 -19.28
N SER A 84 -2.41 -5.04 -19.93
CA SER A 84 -3.11 -4.61 -21.13
C SER A 84 -4.51 -5.22 -21.19
N ASN A 85 -5.39 -4.60 -21.97
CA ASN A 85 -6.76 -5.03 -22.25
C ASN A 85 -7.61 -5.31 -21.01
N LEU A 86 -7.42 -4.54 -19.94
CA LEU A 86 -8.23 -4.70 -18.74
C LEU A 86 -9.65 -4.19 -19.00
N LYS A 87 -10.66 -5.03 -18.73
CA LYS A 87 -12.05 -4.59 -18.63
C LYS A 87 -12.35 -4.27 -17.17
N LEU A 88 -12.80 -3.05 -16.90
CA LEU A 88 -13.20 -2.61 -15.57
C LEU A 88 -14.69 -2.94 -15.36
N PRO A 89 -15.03 -3.91 -14.48
CA PRO A 89 -16.42 -4.19 -14.13
C PRO A 89 -17.03 -3.09 -13.26
N ALA A 90 -18.30 -3.23 -12.88
CA ALA A 90 -18.98 -2.26 -12.03
C ALA A 90 -18.35 -2.21 -10.62
N ARG A 91 -18.41 -1.04 -9.97
CA ARG A 91 -18.03 -0.82 -8.56
C ARG A 91 -16.56 -1.16 -8.25
N VAL A 92 -15.66 -0.99 -9.22
CA VAL A 92 -14.22 -1.12 -9.01
C VAL A 92 -13.71 0.04 -8.19
N ARG A 93 -13.04 -0.25 -7.07
CA ARG A 93 -12.34 0.73 -6.24
C ARG A 93 -10.90 0.27 -6.04
N LEU A 94 -9.98 0.86 -6.79
CA LEU A 94 -8.54 0.60 -6.67
C LEU A 94 -7.87 1.73 -5.91
N SER A 95 -7.10 1.36 -4.89
CA SER A 95 -6.27 2.27 -4.11
C SER A 95 -4.82 1.84 -4.14
N GLY A 96 -3.90 2.79 -4.14
CA GLY A 96 -2.46 2.53 -4.08
C GLY A 96 -1.70 3.58 -3.26
N VAL A 97 -0.40 3.61 -3.47
CA VAL A 97 0.52 4.60 -2.89
C VAL A 97 0.92 5.63 -3.97
N PRO A 98 0.54 6.92 -3.81
CA PRO A 98 0.80 7.97 -4.81
C PRO A 98 2.25 8.01 -5.30
N GLY A 99 2.45 7.90 -6.62
CA GLY A 99 3.76 7.94 -7.27
C GLY A 99 4.63 6.67 -7.13
N ALA A 100 4.24 5.74 -6.26
CA ALA A 100 4.94 4.47 -6.02
C ALA A 100 4.19 3.25 -6.58
N THR A 101 2.86 3.34 -6.73
CA THR A 101 2.03 2.33 -7.42
C THR A 101 1.87 2.76 -8.86
N ARG A 102 2.23 1.93 -9.83
CA ARG A 102 2.17 2.28 -11.25
C ARG A 102 1.54 1.15 -12.04
N ILE A 103 0.46 1.45 -12.75
CA ILE A 103 -0.13 0.52 -13.71
C ILE A 103 0.36 0.94 -15.09
N VAL A 104 1.14 0.07 -15.73
CA VAL A 104 1.86 0.38 -16.97
C VAL A 104 1.26 -0.44 -18.10
N TYR A 105 0.97 0.25 -19.20
CA TYR A 105 0.46 -0.40 -20.40
C TYR A 105 1.54 -1.24 -21.07
N GLY A 106 1.29 -2.55 -21.19
CA GLY A 106 2.23 -3.52 -21.78
C GLY A 106 2.25 -3.56 -23.30
N GLY A 107 1.40 -2.77 -23.98
CA GLY A 107 1.15 -2.92 -25.41
C GLY A 107 0.12 -4.01 -25.68
N ASN A 108 -0.52 -3.97 -26.85
CA ASN A 108 -1.70 -4.74 -27.28
C ASN A 108 -3.04 -4.09 -26.90
N GLY A 109 -3.62 -3.31 -27.82
CA GLY A 109 -4.98 -2.75 -27.67
C GLY A 109 -5.06 -1.50 -26.79
N HIS A 110 -5.63 -1.64 -25.60
CA HIS A 110 -5.85 -0.53 -24.65
C HIS A 110 -5.30 -0.88 -23.26
N LEU A 111 -5.10 0.11 -22.40
CA LEU A 111 -4.74 -0.12 -21.01
C LEU A 111 -5.95 -0.65 -20.21
N MET A 112 -7.00 0.15 -20.14
CA MET A 112 -8.25 -0.15 -19.44
C MET A 112 -9.44 0.30 -20.28
N MET A 113 -10.52 -0.47 -20.25
CA MET A 113 -11.81 -0.15 -20.86
C MET A 113 -12.91 -0.37 -19.83
N ALA A 114 -13.86 0.55 -19.77
CA ALA A 114 -15.05 0.44 -18.94
C ALA A 114 -16.27 0.65 -19.85
N GLU A 115 -17.19 -0.30 -19.87
CA GLU A 115 -18.44 -0.21 -20.63
C GLU A 115 -19.60 -0.20 -19.65
N GLN A 116 -20.47 0.82 -19.75
CA GLN A 116 -21.65 0.98 -18.89
C GLN A 116 -21.33 0.88 -17.38
N ALA A 117 -20.16 1.38 -16.98
CA ALA A 117 -19.68 1.24 -15.61
C ALA A 117 -20.47 2.14 -14.64
N GLU A 118 -20.88 1.57 -13.51
CA GLU A 118 -21.62 2.28 -12.45
C GLU A 118 -20.71 3.21 -11.64
N HIS A 119 -19.71 2.65 -10.98
CA HIS A 119 -18.77 3.37 -10.11
C HIS A 119 -17.37 2.83 -10.32
N ILE A 120 -16.43 3.71 -10.66
CA ILE A 120 -15.01 3.39 -10.82
C ILE A 120 -14.22 4.43 -10.03
N GLU A 121 -13.44 3.98 -9.06
CA GLU A 121 -12.52 4.81 -8.29
C GLU A 121 -11.09 4.30 -8.48
N LEU A 122 -10.20 5.19 -8.86
CA LEU A 122 -8.76 4.96 -8.94
C LEU A 122 -8.06 6.03 -8.10
N SER A 123 -7.40 5.65 -7.01
CA SER A 123 -6.73 6.59 -6.11
C SER A 123 -5.31 6.13 -5.76
N GLY A 124 -4.38 7.07 -5.62
CA GLY A 124 -3.00 6.77 -5.23
C GLY A 124 -2.21 5.94 -6.25
N LEU A 125 -2.47 6.14 -7.54
CA LEU A 125 -1.68 5.56 -8.65
C LEU A 125 -0.56 6.52 -9.12
#